data_AF-A0A920TP33-F1
#
_entry.id   AF-A0A920TP33-F1
#
_cell.length_a   1.000
_cell.length_b   1.000
_cell.length_c   1.000
_cell.angle_alpha   90.00
_cell.angle_beta   90.00
_cell.angle_gamma   90.00
#
_symmetry.space_group_name_H-M   'P 1'
#
loop_
_entity.id
_entity.type
_entity.pdbx_description
1 polymer ?
#
loop_
_entity_poly.entity_id
_entity_poly.type
_entity_poly.pdbx_seq_one_letter_code
_entity_poly.pdbx_strand_id
1 'polypeptide(L)' 'MSNKNRKYSSKIVDGVEQAPSRAMLRAVGFEEEDFLKPQVG' A
#
# COMPACT_ATOMS: atom_id res chain seq x y z
N MET A 1 8.19 -13.40 -2.40
CA MET A 1 6.89 -14.06 -2.14
C MET A 1 5.79 -13.08 -2.58
N SER A 2 5.30 -13.18 -3.81
CA SER A 2 4.25 -12.26 -4.30
C SER A 2 2.91 -12.67 -3.67
N ASN A 3 2.46 -11.90 -2.68
CA ASN A 3 1.25 -12.19 -1.93
C ASN A 3 0.02 -12.01 -2.85
N LYS A 4 -0.58 -13.12 -3.28
CA LYS A 4 -1.69 -13.19 -4.26
C LYS A 4 -2.91 -12.32 -3.90
N ASN A 5 -3.02 -11.89 -2.65
CA ASN A 5 -4.14 -11.09 -2.13
C ASN A 5 -3.99 -9.58 -2.36
N ARG A 6 -2.84 -9.07 -2.81
CA ARG A 6 -2.56 -7.63 -2.97
C ARG A 6 -2.38 -7.18 -4.43
N LYS A 7 -2.90 -7.93 -5.40
CA LYS A 7 -2.59 -7.77 -6.83
C LYS A 7 -2.83 -6.35 -7.38
N TYR A 8 -3.81 -5.64 -6.83
CA TYR A 8 -4.16 -4.26 -7.24
C TYR A 8 -3.56 -3.22 -6.31
N SER A 9 -3.61 -3.45 -5.00
CA SER A 9 -3.09 -2.50 -4.00
C SER A 9 -1.56 -2.40 -4.01
N SER A 10 -0.83 -3.47 -4.34
CA SER A 10 0.64 -3.45 -4.45
C SER A 10 1.14 -2.46 -5.50
N LYS A 11 0.41 -2.28 -6.61
CA LYS A 11 0.82 -1.39 -7.71
C LYS A 11 0.92 0.09 -7.30
N ILE A 12 0.14 0.49 -6.29
CA ILE A 12 0.01 1.89 -5.84
C ILE A 12 0.72 2.19 -4.52
N VAL A 13 1.21 1.16 -3.81
CA VAL A 13 1.92 1.35 -2.53
C VAL A 13 3.35 0.77 -2.53
N ASP A 14 3.60 -0.25 -3.34
CA ASP A 14 4.91 -0.89 -3.44
C ASP A 14 5.75 -0.19 -4.53
N GLY A 15 6.98 0.20 -4.19
CA GLY A 15 7.92 0.88 -5.08
C GLY A 15 8.35 2.28 -4.59
N VAL A 16 9.58 2.68 -4.94
CA VAL A 16 10.13 4.00 -4.57
C VAL A 16 9.32 5.13 -5.18
N GLU A 17 8.84 4.94 -6.42
CA GLU A 17 7.99 5.90 -7.15
C GLU A 17 6.64 6.14 -6.47
N GLN A 18 6.15 5.19 -5.66
CA GLN A 18 4.89 5.30 -4.93
C GLN A 18 5.05 5.92 -3.52
N ALA A 19 6.21 6.52 -3.23
CA ALA A 19 6.43 7.30 -2.00
C ALA A 19 5.38 8.41 -1.76
N PRO A 20 4.93 9.16 -2.78
CA PRO A 20 3.89 10.18 -2.59
C PRO A 20 2.54 9.56 -2.21
N SER A 21 2.16 8.47 -2.88
CA SER A 21 0.92 7.72 -2.61
C SER A 21 0.92 7.16 -1.17
N ARG A 22 2.06 6.59 -0.72
CA ARG A 22 2.21 6.14 0.68
C ARG A 22 2.13 7.31 1.67
N ALA A 23 2.71 8.47 1.37
CA ALA A 23 2.67 9.62 2.27
C ALA A 23 1.24 10.13 2.49
N MET A 24 0.43 10.17 1.43
CA MET A 24 -0.99 10.52 1.52
C MET A 24 -1.79 9.50 2.34
N LEU A 25 -1.50 8.21 2.18
CA LEU A 25 -2.15 7.16 2.99
C LEU A 25 -1.73 7.23 4.47
N ARG A 26 -0.46 7.56 4.76
CA ARG A 26 -0.01 7.84 6.13
C ARG A 26 -0.74 9.03 6.75
N ALA A 27 -1.02 10.08 5.97
CA ALA A 27 -1.74 11.26 6.45
C ALA A 27 -3.21 10.97 6.86
N VAL A 28 -3.82 9.90 6.33
CA VAL A 28 -5.17 9.43 6.73
C VAL A 28 -5.13 8.35 7.81
N GLY A 29 -3.95 8.06 8.39
CA GLY A 29 -3.77 7.14 9.52
C GLY A 29 -3.35 5.71 9.14
N PHE A 30 -2.88 5.47 7.91
CA PHE A 30 -2.34 4.15 7.54
C PHE A 30 -0.91 3.97 8.05
N GLU A 31 -0.66 2.85 8.71
CA GLU A 31 0.66 2.46 9.18
C GLU A 31 1.33 1.44 8.22
N GLU A 32 2.61 1.15 8.44
CA GLU A 32 3.35 0.18 7.61
C GLU A 32 2.70 -1.20 7.55
N GLU A 33 2.08 -1.62 8.64
CA GLU A 33 1.38 -2.89 8.76
C GLU A 33 0.11 -2.94 7.88
N ASP A 34 -0.54 -1.80 7.65
CA ASP A 34 -1.71 -1.71 6.77
C ASP A 34 -1.31 -1.71 5.31
N PHE A 35 -0.11 -1.20 4.99
CA PHE A 35 0.53 -1.43 3.70
C PHE A 35 0.96 -2.88 3.49
N LEU A 36 0.69 -3.83 4.39
CA LEU A 36 0.87 -5.26 4.13
C LEU A 36 -0.46 -6.00 3.99
N LYS A 37 -1.59 -5.34 4.28
CA LYS A 37 -2.94 -5.90 4.16
C LYS A 37 -3.54 -5.62 2.78
N PRO A 38 -4.45 -6.46 2.27
CA PRO A 38 -5.22 -6.12 1.07
C PRO A 38 -6.14 -4.92 1.36
N GLN A 39 -6.03 -3.86 0.57
CA GLN A 39 -6.98 -2.74 0.63
C GLN A 39 -8.25 -3.14 -0.11
N VAL A 40 -9.38 -3.15 0.60
CA VAL A 40 -10.72 -3.40 0.05
C VAL A 40 -11.48 -2.08 0.12
N GLY A 41 -11.79 -1.51 -1.05
CA GLY A 41 -12.56 -0.28 -1.19
C GLY A 41 -14.01 -0.55 -1.53
#